data_AF-A0A933H3C5-F1
#
_entry.id   AF-A0A933H3C5-F1
#
_cell.length_a   1.000
_cell.length_b   1.000
_cell.length_c   1.000
_cell.angle_alpha   90.00
_cell.angle_beta   90.00
_cell.angle_gamma   90.00
#
_symmetry.space_group_name_H-M   'P 1'
#
loop_
_entity.id
_entity.type
_entity.pdbx_description
1 polymer ?
#
loop_
_entity_poly.entity_id
_entity_poly.type
_entity_poly.pdbx_seq_one_letter_code
_entity_poly.pdbx_strand_id
1 'polypeptide(L)'
;MLNTYRAILDGNQLKWIDAPPQTTKSMEVQVIMLKETTQAALRERGRKMALALESLAKINPISDINDPLQWQRDIRQDRPLPNR
;
A
#
# COMPACT_ATOMS: atom_id res chain seq x y z
N MET A 1 -3.83 -20.42 -11.39
CA MET A 1 -3.49 -20.24 -9.96
C MET A 1 -2.06 -19.75 -9.87
N LEU A 2 -1.76 -18.84 -8.93
CA LEU A 2 -0.42 -18.31 -8.73
C LEU A 2 0.25 -19.11 -7.60
N ASN A 3 1.38 -19.75 -7.89
CA ASN A 3 2.15 -20.48 -6.89
C ASN A 3 3.37 -19.63 -6.50
N THR A 4 3.46 -19.26 -5.23
CA THR A 4 4.59 -18.48 -4.72
C THR A 4 5.58 -19.39 -4.03
N TYR A 5 6.84 -19.36 -4.46
CA TYR A 5 7.95 -20.11 -3.88
C TYR A 5 8.94 -19.15 -3.26
N ARG A 6 9.43 -19.46 -2.05
CA ARG A 6 10.43 -18.64 -1.39
C ARG A 6 11.83 -19.13 -1.72
N ALA A 7 12.70 -18.17 -2.03
CA ALA A 7 14.10 -18.42 -2.33
C ALA A 7 14.97 -17.27 -1.83
N ILE A 8 16.25 -17.55 -1.64
CA ILE A 8 17.31 -16.57 -1.46
C ILE A 8 17.95 -16.34 -2.82
N LEU A 9 18.08 -15.08 -3.24
CA LEU A 9 18.87 -14.72 -4.42
C LEU A 9 20.34 -14.56 -3.99
N ASP A 10 21.20 -15.50 -4.39
CA ASP A 10 22.64 -15.49 -4.15
C ASP A 10 23.37 -15.17 -5.46
N GLY A 11 23.83 -13.93 -5.59
CA GLY A 11 24.36 -13.38 -6.83
C GLY A 11 23.28 -13.37 -7.93
N ASN A 12 23.33 -14.35 -8.83
CA ASN A 12 22.37 -14.53 -9.94
C ASN A 12 21.65 -15.89 -9.88
N GLN A 13 21.71 -16.61 -8.76
CA GLN A 13 21.07 -17.91 -8.59
C GLN A 13 20.04 -17.88 -7.46
N LEU A 14 18.85 -18.40 -7.73
CA LEU A 14 17.82 -18.59 -6.71
C LEU A 14 18.05 -19.92 -5.98
N LYS A 15 18.19 -19.86 -4.66
CA LYS A 15 18.29 -21.01 -3.76
C LYS A 15 16.99 -21.16 -2.99
N TRP A 16 16.25 -22.24 -3.22
CA TRP A 16 14.95 -22.46 -2.60
C TRP A 16 15.07 -22.61 -1.08
N ILE A 17 14.19 -21.93 -0.34
CA ILE A 17 14.07 -22.06 1.12
C ILE A 17 13.13 -23.23 1.44
N ASP A 18 12.02 -23.30 0.72
CA ASP A 18 11.02 -24.37 0.84
C ASP A 18 11.17 -25.37 -0.33
N ALA A 19 10.23 -26.32 -0.43
CA ALA A 19 10.22 -27.27 -1.53
C ALA A 19 10.18 -26.55 -2.90
N PRO A 20 11.08 -26.89 -3.83
CA PRO A 20 11.11 -26.26 -5.14
C PRO A 20 9.86 -26.63 -5.96
N PRO A 21 9.53 -25.82 -6.98
CA PRO A 21 8.52 -26.21 -7.97
C PRO A 21 8.93 -27.53 -8.63
N GLN A 22 8.02 -28.51 -8.62
CA GLN A 22 8.22 -29.80 -9.26
C GLN A 22 7.97 -29.66 -10.77
N THR A 23 8.96 -29.14 -11.50
CA THR A 23 8.92 -29.04 -12.96
C THR A 23 10.19 -29.65 -13.56
N THR A 24 10.01 -30.42 -14.63
CA THR A 24 11.10 -30.96 -15.47
C THR A 24 11.32 -30.13 -16.74
N LYS A 25 10.54 -29.08 -16.95
CA LYS A 25 10.65 -28.19 -18.12
C LYS A 25 11.10 -26.79 -17.72
N SER A 26 11.89 -26.16 -18.59
CA SER A 26 12.27 -24.75 -18.50
C SER A 26 11.01 -23.87 -18.63
N MET A 27 10.84 -22.92 -17.71
CA MET A 27 9.71 -21.99 -17.69
C MET A 27 10.18 -20.59 -17.35
N GLU A 28 9.51 -19.59 -17.93
CA GLU A 28 9.70 -18.19 -17.56
C GLU A 28 9.14 -17.94 -16.16
N VAL A 29 9.85 -17.16 -15.35
CA VAL A 29 9.47 -16.84 -13.99
C VAL A 29 9.62 -15.34 -13.72
N GLN A 30 8.68 -14.77 -12.97
CA GLN A 30 8.79 -13.41 -12.43
C GLN A 30 9.35 -13.46 -11.01
N VAL A 31 10.44 -12.72 -10.76
CA VAL A 31 11.08 -12.67 -9.44
C VAL A 31 10.72 -11.36 -8.75
N ILE A 32 10.13 -11.46 -7.56
CA ILE A 32 9.79 -10.30 -6.71
C ILE A 32 10.78 -10.25 -5.56
N MET A 33 11.58 -9.19 -5.50
CA MET A 33 12.57 -8.99 -4.43
C MET A 33 11.88 -8.51 -3.15
N LEU A 34 11.88 -9.36 -2.13
CA LEU A 34 11.42 -9.00 -0.80
C LEU A 34 12.48 -8.13 -0.12
N LYS A 35 12.22 -6.83 -0.02
CA LYS A 35 13.05 -5.94 0.81
C LYS A 35 12.61 -6.09 2.26
N GLU A 36 13.50 -6.54 3.13
CA GLU A 36 13.30 -6.36 4.56
C GLU A 36 13.19 -4.87 4.84
N THR A 37 12.00 -4.44 5.26
CA THR A 37 11.81 -3.05 5.63
C THR A 37 12.40 -2.87 7.02
N THR A 38 13.57 -2.26 7.08
CA THR A 38 14.22 -1.94 8.34
C THR A 38 13.37 -0.95 9.15
N GLN A 39 13.49 -0.96 10.47
CA GLN A 39 12.84 0.06 11.31
C GLN A 39 13.24 1.48 10.90
N ALA A 40 14.48 1.68 10.41
CA ALA A 40 14.93 2.95 9.87
C ALA A 40 14.14 3.36 8.61
N ALA A 41 13.91 2.42 7.69
CA ALA A 41 13.09 2.66 6.50
C ALA A 41 11.62 2.97 6.85
N LEU A 42 11.05 2.29 7.86
CA LEU A 42 9.71 2.60 8.37
C LEU A 42 9.63 4.01 8.96
N ARG A 43 10.60 4.40 9.79
CA ARG A 43 10.66 5.76 10.37
C ARG A 43 10.78 6.82 9.30
N GLU A 44 11.64 6.62 8.29
CA GLU A 44 11.80 7.57 7.20
C GLU A 44 10.52 7.70 6.34
N ARG A 45 9.82 6.58 6.09
CA ARG A 45 8.52 6.60 5.42
C ARG A 45 7.49 7.41 6.23
N GLY A 46 7.43 7.20 7.55
CA GLY A 46 6.55 7.96 8.44
C GLY A 46 6.85 9.45 8.43
N ARG A 47 8.14 9.83 8.48
CA ARG A 47 8.58 11.23 8.38
C ARG A 47 8.15 11.88 7.06
N LYS A 48 8.36 11.19 5.94
CA LYS A 48 7.93 11.67 4.62
C LYS A 48 6.41 11.85 4.53
N MET A 49 5.65 10.91 5.10
CA MET A 49 4.19 11.01 5.15
C MET A 49 3.72 12.21 5.97
N ALA A 50 4.30 12.42 7.15
CA ALA A 50 3.98 13.58 7.99
C ALA A 50 4.23 14.90 7.27
N LEU A 51 5.37 15.04 6.57
CA LEU A 51 5.70 16.23 5.78
C LEU A 51 4.71 16.44 4.61
N ALA A 52 4.31 15.36 3.93
CA ALA A 52 3.31 15.46 2.86
C ALA A 52 1.96 15.93 3.40
N LEU A 53 1.51 15.39 4.54
CA LEU A 53 0.27 15.81 5.20
C LEU A 53 0.33 17.25 5.68
N GLU A 54 1.47 17.68 6.25
CA GLU A 54 1.68 19.07 6.65
C GLU A 54 1.62 20.02 5.44
N SER A 55 2.21 19.61 4.32
CA SER A 55 2.17 20.38 3.07
C SER A 55 0.73 20.49 2.54
N LEU A 56 -0.04 19.40 2.58
CA LEU A 56 -1.46 19.41 2.19
C LEU A 56 -2.30 20.29 3.10
N ALA A 57 -2.06 20.28 4.41
CA ALA A 57 -2.78 21.13 5.36
C ALA A 57 -2.55 22.63 5.08
N LYS A 58 -1.33 23.01 4.68
CA LYS A 58 -1.00 24.42 4.32
C LYS A 58 -1.74 24.91 3.08
N ILE A 59 -2.11 24.02 2.16
CA ILE A 59 -2.92 24.37 0.98
C ILE A 59 -4.37 24.68 1.40
N ASN A 60 -4.79 24.26 2.60
CA ASN A 60 -6.14 24.39 3.13
C ASN A 60 -7.22 24.04 2.09
N PRO A 61 -7.20 22.83 1.49
CA PRO A 61 -8.07 22.47 0.36
C PRO A 61 -9.56 22.42 0.70
N ILE A 62 -9.91 22.63 1.97
CA ILE A 62 -11.26 22.55 2.53
C ILE A 62 -11.77 23.95 2.90
N SER A 63 -11.00 25.01 2.60
CA SER A 63 -11.35 26.42 2.89
C SER A 63 -12.69 26.83 2.31
N ASP A 64 -13.06 26.25 1.18
CA ASP A 64 -14.26 26.62 0.42
C ASP A 64 -15.51 25.87 0.91
N ILE A 65 -15.36 24.98 1.90
CA ILE A 65 -16.47 24.25 2.51
C ILE A 65 -17.04 25.09 3.66
N ASN A 66 -18.11 25.82 3.34
CA ASN A 66 -18.80 26.70 4.29
C ASN A 66 -19.53 25.93 5.42
N ASP A 67 -20.11 24.76 5.10
CA ASP A 67 -20.75 23.86 6.07
C ASP A 67 -20.22 22.43 5.89
N PRO A 68 -19.26 22.01 6.72
CA PRO A 68 -18.69 20.66 6.66
C PRO A 68 -19.70 19.54 6.90
N LEU A 69 -20.74 19.80 7.72
CA LEU A 69 -21.77 18.80 8.02
C LEU A 69 -22.69 18.59 6.82
N GLN A 70 -23.09 19.67 6.15
CA GLN A 70 -23.87 19.57 4.92
C GLN A 70 -23.07 18.92 3.80
N TRP A 71 -21.82 19.34 3.59
CA TRP A 71 -20.93 18.72 2.61
C TRP A 71 -20.77 17.21 2.83
N GLN A 72 -20.59 16.78 4.09
CA GLN A 72 -20.47 15.36 4.40
C GLN A 72 -21.76 14.58 4.06
N ARG A 73 -22.93 15.13 4.37
CA ARG A 73 -24.24 14.52 4.04
C ARG A 73 -24.41 14.36 2.53
N ASP A 74 -24.04 15.39 1.77
CA ASP A 74 -24.13 15.40 0.30
C ASP A 74 -23.19 14.35 -0.32
N ILE A 75 -21.94 14.26 0.15
CA ILE A 75 -20.95 13.28 -0.32
C ILE A 75 -21.39 11.85 0.02
N ARG A 76 -21.93 11.63 1.22
CA ARG A 76 -22.36 10.29 1.67
C ARG A 76 -23.73 9.88 1.15
N GLN A 77 -24.47 10.79 0.52
CA GLN A 77 -25.86 10.57 0.11
C GLN A 77 -26.70 10.11 1.32
N ASP A 78 -26.46 10.74 2.48
CA ASP A 78 -27.16 10.39 3.71
C ASP A 78 -28.66 10.61 3.50
N ARG A 79 -29.45 9.54 3.56
CA ARG A 79 -30.91 9.68 3.50
C ARG A 79 -31.41 10.24 4.82
N PRO A 80 -32.39 11.17 4.78
CA PRO A 80 -33.10 11.54 5.99
C PRO A 80 -33.74 10.28 6.59
N LEU A 81 -33.64 10.15 7.91
CA LEU A 81 -34.32 9.09 8.62
C LEU A 81 -35.84 9.28 8.44
N PRO A 82 -36.61 8.24 8.06
CA PRO A 82 -38.06 8.35 8.05
C PRO A 82 -38.55 8.69 9.46
N ASN A 83 -39.39 9.74 9.57
CA ASN A 83 -40.00 10.29 10.79
C ASN A 83 -39.15 11.23 11.68
N ARG A 84 -38.25 12.04 11.12
CA ARG A 84 -37.81 13.29 11.74
C ARG A 84 -37.80 14.44 10.74
#